data_AF-A0A519EIH6-F1
#
_entry.id   AF-A0A519EIH6-F1
#
_cell.length_a   1.000
_cell.length_b   1.000
_cell.length_c   1.000
_cell.angle_alpha   90.00
_cell.angle_beta   90.00
_cell.angle_gamma   90.00
#
_symmetry.space_group_name_H-M   'P 1'
#
loop_
_entity.id
_entity.type
_entity.pdbx_description
1 polymer ?
#
loop_
_entity_poly.entity_id
_entity_poly.type
_entity_poly.pdbx_seq_one_letter_code
_entity_poly.pdbx_strand_id
1 'polypeptide(L)'
;LRVLDASANALADKTAFVKAQMVFWLLAATDGHAKNFSIFLERGDSYRLTPFYDVLSAWPIIGGGANQLARQRAKLAMALRAKSAHWGLVDIQARHWDGVAKLAGLGDARALCDELLQQLPGVLRTVEAELPEGFPPALAQAIFDGMTTTAQRLHDTEIAE
;
A
#
# COMPACT_ATOMS: atom_id res chain seq x y z
N LEU A 1 -14.15 -3.13 -3.45
CA LEU A 1 -13.87 -2.90 -4.88
C LEU A 1 -15.13 -2.77 -5.74
N ARG A 2 -16.23 -3.48 -5.44
CA ARG A 2 -17.51 -3.34 -6.19
C ARG A 2 -18.01 -1.89 -6.36
N VAL A 3 -17.79 -1.03 -5.37
CA VAL A 3 -18.12 0.41 -5.49
C VAL A 3 -17.37 1.06 -6.66
N LEU A 4 -16.17 0.64 -7.00
CA LEU A 4 -15.42 1.22 -8.13
C LEU A 4 -15.81 0.61 -9.49
N ASP A 5 -16.70 -0.38 -9.54
CA ASP A 5 -17.20 -0.95 -10.80
C ASP A 5 -18.03 0.07 -11.59
N ALA A 6 -18.77 0.94 -10.89
CA ALA A 6 -19.60 1.99 -11.48
C ALA A 6 -18.91 3.38 -11.49
N SER A 7 -17.60 3.43 -11.26
CA SER A 7 -16.83 4.66 -11.49
C SER A 7 -16.77 4.98 -12.99
N ALA A 8 -16.77 6.28 -13.30
CA ALA A 8 -16.51 6.85 -14.62
C ALA A 8 -15.21 6.32 -15.26
N ASN A 9 -14.23 5.97 -14.42
CA ASN A 9 -12.94 5.44 -14.82
C ASN A 9 -12.57 4.17 -14.03
N ALA A 10 -13.51 3.21 -14.01
CA ALA A 10 -13.45 2.01 -13.18
C ALA A 10 -12.10 1.28 -13.20
N LEU A 11 -11.48 1.07 -14.37
CA LEU A 11 -10.20 0.36 -14.45
C LEU A 11 -9.06 1.15 -13.78
N ALA A 12 -8.99 2.46 -14.04
CA ALA A 12 -7.96 3.31 -13.46
C ALA A 12 -8.14 3.45 -11.95
N ASP A 13 -9.37 3.65 -11.48
CA ASP A 13 -9.66 3.83 -10.06
C ASP A 13 -9.39 2.55 -9.26
N LYS A 14 -9.72 1.37 -9.81
CA LYS A 14 -9.38 0.09 -9.18
C LYS A 14 -7.88 -0.14 -9.15
N THR A 15 -7.19 0.14 -10.25
CA THR A 15 -5.73 0.04 -10.31
C THR A 15 -5.08 0.96 -9.27
N ALA A 16 -5.51 2.21 -9.20
CA ALA A 16 -5.03 3.19 -8.24
C ALA A 16 -5.30 2.74 -6.80
N PHE A 17 -6.51 2.24 -6.50
CA PHE A 17 -6.86 1.76 -5.17
C PHE A 17 -6.01 0.54 -4.76
N VAL A 18 -5.82 -0.44 -5.65
CA VAL A 18 -4.99 -1.62 -5.37
C VAL A 18 -3.53 -1.20 -5.14
N LYS A 19 -2.97 -0.34 -5.99
CA LYS A 19 -1.62 0.21 -5.79
C LYS A 19 -1.50 0.98 -4.48
N ALA A 20 -2.49 1.81 -4.12
CA ALA A 20 -2.49 2.53 -2.86
C ALA A 20 -2.43 1.59 -1.66
N GLN A 21 -3.21 0.49 -1.68
CA GLN A 21 -3.12 -0.53 -0.63
C GLN A 21 -1.73 -1.18 -0.55
N MET A 22 -1.09 -1.46 -1.69
CA MET A 22 0.29 -1.98 -1.73
C MET A 22 1.28 -0.97 -1.14
N VAL A 23 1.17 0.31 -1.51
CA VAL A 23 2.01 1.38 -0.97
C VAL A 23 1.77 1.59 0.53
N PHE A 24 0.53 1.53 1.00
CA PHE A 24 0.21 1.59 2.43
C PHE A 24 0.83 0.42 3.19
N TRP A 25 0.89 -0.76 2.60
CA TRP A 25 1.62 -1.89 3.17
C TRP A 25 3.12 -1.66 3.22
N LEU A 26 3.74 -1.15 2.14
CA LEU A 26 5.17 -0.78 2.14
C LEU A 26 5.48 0.27 3.21
N LEU A 27 4.60 1.26 3.37
CA LEU A 27 4.74 2.34 4.35
C LEU A 27 4.39 1.92 5.79
N ALA A 28 3.87 0.72 6.03
CA ALA A 28 3.24 0.39 7.31
C ALA A 28 2.18 1.43 7.73
N ALA A 29 1.37 1.90 6.79
CA ALA A 29 0.28 2.85 7.04
C ALA A 29 -0.92 2.12 7.66
N THR A 30 -0.93 2.05 8.99
CA THR A 30 -1.89 1.24 9.75
C THR A 30 -3.28 1.85 9.85
N ASP A 31 -3.44 3.15 9.55
CA ASP A 31 -4.70 3.90 9.73
C ASP A 31 -5.42 4.24 8.40
N GLY A 32 -5.04 3.61 7.29
CA GLY A 32 -5.69 3.76 5.99
C GLY A 32 -7.07 3.10 5.94
N HIS A 33 -8.04 3.58 6.74
CA HIS A 33 -9.39 3.06 6.83
C HIS A 33 -10.34 3.71 5.81
N ALA A 34 -11.57 3.20 5.70
CA ALA A 34 -12.52 3.60 4.66
C ALA A 34 -12.80 5.11 4.57
N LYS A 35 -12.68 5.87 5.67
CA LYS A 35 -12.88 7.33 5.67
C LYS A 35 -11.74 8.13 5.01
N ASN A 36 -10.59 7.50 4.76
CA ASN A 36 -9.44 8.14 4.10
C ASN A 36 -9.53 8.02 2.57
N PHE A 37 -10.67 7.53 2.07
CA PHE A 37 -10.98 7.42 0.66
C PHE A 37 -12.25 8.21 0.38
N SER A 38 -12.20 9.07 -0.64
CA SER A 38 -13.32 9.86 -1.10
C SER A 38 -13.55 9.65 -2.59
N ILE A 39 -14.73 10.05 -3.05
CA ILE A 39 -15.09 10.09 -4.47
C ILE A 39 -15.53 11.50 -4.84
N PHE A 40 -15.23 11.94 -6.06
CA PHE A 40 -15.88 13.09 -6.66
C PHE A 40 -17.24 12.65 -7.20
N LEU A 41 -18.28 13.42 -6.88
CA LEU A 41 -19.58 13.28 -7.53
C LEU A 41 -19.58 14.10 -8.81
N GLU A 42 -19.92 13.46 -9.92
CA GLU A 42 -19.99 14.07 -11.25
C GLU A 42 -21.44 14.16 -11.73
N ARG A 43 -21.66 14.79 -12.88
CA ARG A 43 -23.00 14.90 -13.45
C ARG A 43 -23.52 13.53 -13.88
N GLY A 44 -24.83 13.32 -13.75
CA GLY A 44 -25.52 12.13 -14.25
C GLY A 44 -25.24 10.86 -13.44
N ASP A 45 -25.22 10.96 -12.11
CA ASP A 45 -24.96 9.86 -11.16
C ASP A 45 -23.62 9.13 -11.37
N SER A 46 -22.68 9.79 -12.03
CA SER A 46 -21.31 9.33 -12.22
C SER A 46 -20.41 9.77 -11.06
N TYR A 47 -19.33 9.04 -10.82
CA TYR A 47 -18.32 9.40 -9.83
C TYR A 47 -16.94 8.85 -10.20
N ARG A 48 -15.90 9.37 -9.57
CA ARG A 48 -14.52 8.85 -9.68
C ARG A 48 -13.76 9.02 -8.37
N LEU A 49 -12.66 8.28 -8.21
CA LEU A 49 -11.81 8.34 -7.04
C LEU A 49 -11.13 9.73 -6.89
N THR A 50 -11.01 10.21 -5.66
CA THR A 50 -10.19 11.39 -5.33
C THR A 50 -8.72 11.00 -5.16
N PRO A 51 -7.77 11.97 -5.16
CA PRO A 51 -6.42 11.71 -4.65
C PRO A 51 -6.45 11.11 -3.24
N PHE A 52 -5.42 10.34 -2.90
CA PHE A 52 -5.24 9.75 -1.57
C PHE A 52 -4.73 10.81 -0.58
N TYR A 53 -5.16 10.73 0.67
CA TYR A 53 -4.79 11.64 1.75
C TYR A 53 -4.71 10.88 3.08
N ASP A 54 -4.27 11.56 4.14
CA ASP A 54 -4.12 10.99 5.49
C ASP A 54 -3.27 9.71 5.51
N VAL A 55 -2.05 9.82 4.95
CA VAL A 55 -1.07 8.73 4.91
C VAL A 55 0.03 8.99 5.93
N LEU A 56 0.16 8.11 6.92
CA LEU A 56 1.20 8.17 7.94
C LEU A 56 1.84 6.79 8.11
N SER A 57 3.17 6.74 8.15
CA SER A 57 3.92 5.51 8.36
C SER A 57 4.04 5.18 9.84
N ALA A 58 3.81 3.92 10.21
CA ALA A 58 4.09 3.41 11.54
C ALA A 58 5.55 2.93 11.72
N TRP A 59 6.36 2.86 10.66
CA TRP A 59 7.75 2.38 10.77
C TRP A 59 8.58 3.04 11.88
N PRO A 60 8.51 4.37 12.09
CA PRO A 60 9.29 5.03 13.13
C PRO A 60 8.97 4.58 14.56
N ILE A 61 7.78 4.02 14.77
CA ILE A 61 7.33 3.54 16.09
C ILE A 61 7.29 2.01 16.16
N ILE A 62 7.62 1.30 15.09
CA ILE A 62 7.67 -0.17 15.08
C ILE A 62 9.01 -0.64 15.65
N GLY A 63 8.98 -1.47 16.69
CA GLY A 63 10.18 -1.99 17.32
C GLY A 63 9.90 -2.84 18.56
N GLY A 64 10.94 -3.06 19.37
CA GLY A 64 10.90 -3.91 20.57
C GLY A 64 11.01 -3.18 21.90
N GLY A 65 11.14 -1.84 21.88
CA GLY A 65 11.31 -1.00 23.07
C GLY A 65 10.01 -0.62 23.76
N ALA A 66 10.13 0.03 24.91
CA ALA A 66 8.99 0.64 25.61
C ALA A 66 8.31 1.69 24.71
N ASN A 67 6.97 1.74 24.71
CA ASN A 67 6.15 2.61 23.87
C ASN A 67 6.30 2.39 22.34
N GLN A 68 6.88 1.27 21.91
CA GLN A 68 6.92 0.89 20.49
C GLN A 68 5.82 -0.12 20.14
N LEU A 69 5.36 -0.06 18.89
CA LEU A 69 4.46 -1.03 18.30
C LEU A 69 5.26 -2.29 17.94
N ALA A 70 4.97 -3.40 18.62
CA ALA A 70 5.57 -4.68 18.26
C ALA A 70 5.27 -5.02 16.80
N ARG A 71 6.30 -5.38 16.02
CA ARG A 71 6.19 -5.68 14.58
C ARG A 71 5.09 -6.69 14.23
N GLN A 72 4.93 -7.72 15.07
CA GLN A 72 3.90 -8.76 14.93
C GLN A 72 2.46 -8.23 15.12
N ARG A 73 2.30 -7.08 15.77
CA ARG A 73 1.01 -6.44 16.05
C ARG A 73 0.65 -5.37 15.01
N ALA A 74 1.59 -4.96 14.15
CA ALA A 74 1.33 -3.97 13.11
C ALA A 74 0.43 -4.55 12.02
N LYS A 75 -0.69 -3.87 11.75
CA LYS A 75 -1.76 -4.35 10.86
C LYS A 75 -2.29 -3.22 9.98
N LEU A 76 -2.67 -3.53 8.75
CA LEU A 76 -3.45 -2.62 7.91
C LEU A 76 -4.87 -2.47 8.45
N ALA A 77 -5.42 -1.27 8.35
CA ALA A 77 -6.83 -1.01 8.66
C ALA A 77 -7.79 -1.80 7.78
N MET A 78 -7.43 -2.01 6.52
CA MET A 78 -8.21 -2.82 5.57
C MET A 78 -7.51 -4.14 5.29
N ALA A 79 -8.25 -5.24 5.44
CA ALA A 79 -7.76 -6.58 5.16
C ALA A 79 -7.58 -6.79 3.65
N LEU A 80 -6.48 -7.44 3.27
CA LEU A 80 -6.38 -8.08 1.95
C LEU A 80 -7.25 -9.33 1.99
N ARG A 81 -8.38 -9.28 1.30
CA ARG A 81 -9.27 -10.42 1.15
C ARG A 81 -8.91 -11.14 -0.14
N ALA A 82 -8.18 -12.25 -0.02
CA ALA A 82 -7.95 -13.22 -1.10
C ALA A 82 -8.74 -14.50 -0.76
N LYS A 83 -8.09 -15.67 -0.71
CA LYS A 83 -8.69 -16.90 -0.15
C LYS A 83 -9.06 -16.74 1.33
N SER A 84 -8.23 -16.01 2.08
CA SER A 84 -8.42 -15.61 3.48
C SER A 84 -8.17 -14.11 3.64
N ALA A 85 -8.61 -13.55 4.76
CA ALA A 85 -8.34 -12.16 5.12
C ALA A 85 -6.97 -12.05 5.82
N HIS A 86 -6.13 -11.13 5.34
CA HIS A 86 -4.81 -10.84 5.93
C HIS A 86 -4.72 -9.37 6.32
N TRP A 87 -4.37 -9.11 7.59
CA TRP A 87 -4.19 -7.75 8.12
C TRP A 87 -2.75 -7.48 8.54
N GLY A 88 -2.06 -8.48 9.10
CA GLY A 88 -0.72 -8.33 9.65
C GLY A 88 0.28 -7.95 8.57
N LEU A 89 1.04 -6.88 8.80
CA LEU A 89 2.07 -6.46 7.86
C LEU A 89 3.03 -7.63 7.57
N VAL A 90 3.40 -8.37 8.61
CA VAL A 90 4.26 -9.56 8.58
C VAL A 90 3.63 -10.79 7.92
N ASP A 91 2.31 -10.82 7.71
CA ASP A 91 1.62 -11.99 7.13
C ASP A 91 1.40 -11.83 5.62
N ILE A 92 1.41 -10.60 5.12
CA ILE A 92 1.10 -10.27 3.72
C ILE A 92 2.27 -10.64 2.80
N GLN A 93 2.00 -11.35 1.70
CA GLN A 93 3.00 -11.82 0.72
C GLN A 93 2.50 -11.52 -0.70
N ALA A 94 3.37 -11.60 -1.71
CA ALA A 94 3.05 -11.37 -3.13
C ALA A 94 1.76 -12.08 -3.57
N ARG A 95 1.60 -13.37 -3.25
CA ARG A 95 0.39 -14.17 -3.58
C ARG A 95 -0.93 -13.61 -3.03
N HIS A 96 -0.91 -12.85 -1.94
CA HIS A 96 -2.12 -12.24 -1.39
C HIS A 96 -2.57 -11.06 -2.26
N TRP A 97 -1.63 -10.36 -2.90
CA TRP A 97 -1.94 -9.29 -3.85
C TRP A 97 -2.55 -9.84 -5.15
N ASP A 98 -2.09 -11.00 -5.61
CA ASP A 98 -2.68 -11.69 -6.77
C ASP A 98 -4.19 -11.96 -6.57
N GLY A 99 -4.57 -12.46 -5.39
CA GLY A 99 -5.99 -12.63 -5.05
C GLY A 99 -6.77 -11.32 -5.04
N VAL A 100 -6.18 -10.23 -4.55
CA VAL A 100 -6.81 -8.90 -4.54
C VAL A 100 -6.96 -8.34 -5.96
N ALA A 101 -5.94 -8.46 -6.80
CA ALA A 101 -5.98 -8.01 -8.20
C ALA A 101 -7.03 -8.78 -9.01
N LYS A 102 -7.12 -10.10 -8.83
CA LYS A 102 -8.15 -10.94 -9.46
C LYS A 102 -9.55 -10.52 -9.03
N LEU A 103 -9.78 -10.27 -7.74
CA LEU A 103 -11.07 -9.77 -7.23
C LEU A 103 -11.39 -8.35 -7.69
N ALA A 104 -10.39 -7.55 -8.04
CA ALA A 104 -10.55 -6.24 -8.67
C ALA A 104 -10.89 -6.35 -10.18
N GLY A 105 -10.74 -7.53 -10.78
CA GLY A 105 -10.86 -7.71 -12.23
C GLY A 105 -9.65 -7.17 -13.00
N LEU A 106 -8.48 -7.07 -12.35
CA LEU A 106 -7.23 -6.57 -12.96
C LEU A 106 -6.35 -7.69 -13.55
N GLY A 107 -6.72 -8.96 -13.35
CA GLY A 107 -5.86 -10.10 -13.66
C GLY A 107 -4.93 -10.42 -12.49
N ASP A 108 -3.69 -10.82 -12.77
CA ASP A 108 -2.69 -11.04 -11.73
C ASP A 108 -2.09 -9.71 -11.22
N ALA A 109 -1.36 -9.78 -10.10
CA ALA A 109 -0.72 -8.62 -9.49
C ALA A 109 0.71 -8.38 -9.97
N ARG A 110 1.26 -9.21 -10.87
CA ARG A 110 2.70 -9.23 -11.19
C ARG A 110 3.17 -7.90 -11.73
N ALA A 111 2.45 -7.34 -12.72
CA ALA A 111 2.80 -6.05 -13.29
C ALA A 111 2.80 -4.92 -12.26
N LEU A 112 1.87 -4.94 -11.29
CA LEU A 112 1.81 -3.95 -10.21
C LEU A 112 2.98 -4.11 -9.22
N CYS A 113 3.31 -5.36 -8.87
CA CYS A 113 4.46 -5.68 -8.03
C CYS A 113 5.78 -5.23 -8.68
N ASP A 114 5.98 -5.61 -9.93
CA ASP A 114 7.19 -5.31 -10.71
C ASP A 114 7.38 -3.79 -10.86
N GLU A 115 6.30 -3.07 -11.16
CA GLU A 115 6.33 -1.61 -11.26
C GLU A 115 6.75 -0.96 -9.93
N LEU A 116 6.17 -1.38 -8.80
CA LEU A 116 6.54 -0.85 -7.48
C LEU A 116 7.99 -1.17 -7.13
N LEU A 117 8.44 -2.40 -7.39
CA LEU A 117 9.82 -2.83 -7.16
C LEU A 117 10.82 -2.01 -8.00
N GLN A 118 10.49 -1.75 -9.26
CA GLN A 118 11.34 -0.98 -10.16
C GLN A 118 11.42 0.50 -9.77
N GLN A 119 10.30 1.10 -9.36
CA GLN A 119 10.24 2.53 -9.04
C GLN A 119 10.77 2.86 -7.64
N LEU A 120 10.59 1.98 -6.65
CA LEU A 120 10.86 2.27 -5.25
C LEU A 120 12.28 2.83 -5.00
N PRO A 121 13.38 2.25 -5.52
CA PRO A 121 14.71 2.81 -5.28
C PRO A 121 14.89 4.23 -5.81
N GLY A 122 14.25 4.55 -6.94
CA GLY A 122 14.27 5.90 -7.52
C GLY A 122 13.50 6.89 -6.66
N VAL A 123 12.28 6.51 -6.25
CA VAL A 123 11.43 7.35 -5.38
C VAL A 123 12.11 7.65 -4.06
N LEU A 124 12.73 6.67 -3.40
CA LEU A 124 13.41 6.89 -2.12
C LEU A 124 14.56 7.91 -2.25
N ARG A 125 15.38 7.81 -3.31
CA ARG A 125 16.46 8.79 -3.56
C ARG A 125 15.93 10.19 -3.84
N THR A 126 14.87 10.29 -4.63
CA THR A 126 14.24 11.59 -4.93
C THR A 126 13.71 12.23 -3.64
N VAL A 127 12.94 11.48 -2.84
CA VAL A 127 12.39 11.99 -1.58
C VAL A 127 13.50 12.36 -0.60
N GLU A 128 14.54 11.55 -0.48
CA GLU A 128 15.70 11.85 0.37
C GLU A 128 16.37 13.18 -0.01
N ALA A 129 16.52 13.47 -1.30
CA ALA A 129 17.07 14.73 -1.80
C ALA A 129 16.14 15.94 -1.62
N GLU A 130 14.83 15.72 -1.47
CA GLU A 130 13.82 16.76 -1.27
C GLU A 130 13.56 17.07 0.22
N LEU A 131 14.14 16.30 1.15
CA LEU A 131 13.96 16.55 2.58
C LEU A 131 14.56 17.92 2.96
N PRO A 132 13.83 18.74 3.75
CA PRO A 132 14.32 20.04 4.17
C PRO A 132 15.49 19.90 5.15
N GLU A 133 16.31 20.95 5.24
CA GLU A 133 17.34 21.05 6.26
C GLU A 133 16.72 20.91 7.66
N GLY A 134 17.33 20.08 8.51
CA GLY A 134 16.84 19.80 9.86
C GLY A 134 15.75 18.71 9.94
N PHE A 135 15.37 18.08 8.83
CA PHE A 135 14.48 16.90 8.89
C PHE A 135 15.14 15.77 9.70
N PRO A 136 14.43 15.10 10.64
CA PRO A 136 15.06 14.08 11.50
C PRO A 136 15.56 12.88 10.68
N PRO A 137 16.88 12.62 10.60
CA PRO A 137 17.40 11.56 9.72
C PRO A 137 16.94 10.16 10.12
N ALA A 138 16.85 9.91 11.43
CA ALA A 138 16.37 8.63 11.96
C ALA A 138 14.90 8.35 11.58
N LEU A 139 14.07 9.39 11.44
CA LEU A 139 12.67 9.26 11.02
C LEU A 139 12.59 8.83 9.56
N ALA A 140 13.32 9.52 8.68
CA ALA A 140 13.38 9.18 7.26
C ALA A 140 13.92 7.76 7.06
N GLN A 141 15.05 7.45 7.72
CA GLN A 141 15.71 6.15 7.59
C GLN A 141 14.81 4.99 8.02
N ALA A 142 14.08 5.13 9.15
CA ALA A 142 13.16 4.10 9.60
C ALA A 142 12.07 3.79 8.56
N ILE A 143 11.55 4.82 7.86
CA ILE A 143 10.56 4.65 6.81
C ILE A 143 11.20 4.00 5.57
N PHE A 144 12.35 4.50 5.12
CA PHE A 144 13.03 3.99 3.92
C PHE A 144 13.47 2.54 4.08
N ASP A 145 14.03 2.17 5.22
CA ASP A 145 14.41 0.79 5.55
C ASP A 145 13.20 -0.12 5.63
N GLY A 146 12.12 0.35 6.25
CA GLY A 146 10.86 -0.36 6.37
C GLY A 146 10.21 -0.66 5.02
N MET A 147 10.16 0.34 4.13
CA MET A 147 9.68 0.18 2.76
C MET A 147 10.55 -0.79 1.96
N THR A 148 11.88 -0.61 2.00
CA THR A 148 12.83 -1.46 1.27
C THR A 148 12.74 -2.92 1.69
N THR A 149 12.73 -3.17 3.01
CA THR A 149 12.62 -4.52 3.57
C THR A 149 11.28 -5.16 3.22
N THR A 150 10.19 -4.39 3.25
CA THR A 150 8.85 -4.92 2.94
C THR A 150 8.70 -5.22 1.45
N ALA A 151 9.29 -4.39 0.58
CA ALA A 151 9.26 -4.56 -0.86
C ALA A 151 9.90 -5.88 -1.31
N GLN A 152 10.95 -6.35 -0.62
CA GLN A 152 11.57 -7.66 -0.92
C GLN A 152 10.56 -8.81 -0.93
N ARG A 153 9.46 -8.70 -0.19
CA ARG A 153 8.39 -9.71 -0.11
C ARG A 153 7.42 -9.69 -1.29
N LEU A 154 7.60 -8.76 -2.23
CA LEU A 154 6.94 -8.76 -3.53
C LEU A 154 7.69 -9.63 -4.56
N HIS A 155 8.94 -10.02 -4.28
CA HIS A 155 9.77 -10.80 -5.20
C HIS A 155 9.36 -12.27 -5.29
N ASP A 156 8.67 -12.79 -4.28
CA ASP A 156 8.33 -14.22 -4.13
C ASP A 156 7.15 -14.69 -5.00
N THR A 157 7.08 -14.22 -6.25
CA THR A 157 6.11 -14.75 -7.22
C THR A 157 6.76 -15.91 -7.99
N GLU A 158 7.22 -16.94 -7.28
CA GLU A 158 7.39 -18.24 -7.93
C GLU A 158 6.00 -18.76 -8.29
N ILE A 159 5.79 -18.91 -9.59
CA ILE A 159 4.62 -19.54 -10.19
C ILE A 159 4.60 -20.97 -9.67
N ALA A 160 3.66 -21.28 -8.78
CA ALA A 160 3.22 -22.65 -8.63
C ALA A 160 2.47 -23.02 -9.92
N GLU A 161 3.17 -23.72 -10.82
CA GLU A 161 2.57 -24.48 -11.91
C GLU A 161 1.59 -25.55 -11.40
#